data_AF-A0A2M8KF48-F1
#
_entry.id   AF-A0A2M8KF48-F1
#
_cell.length_a   1.000
_cell.length_b   1.000
_cell.length_c   1.000
_cell.angle_alpha   90.00
_cell.angle_beta   90.00
_cell.angle_gamma   90.00
#
_symmetry.space_group_name_H-M   'P 1'
#
loop_
_entity.id
_entity.type
_entity.pdbx_description
1 polymer ?
#
loop_
_entity_poly.entity_id
_entity_poly.type
_entity_poly.pdbx_seq_one_letter_code
_entity_poly.pdbx_strand_id
1 'polypeptide(L)'
;MRKIIVFSLIIIGSLMFFNTIYANYQPLSGDIIKIDDTTKPALYYINSQSQRQLYPNAVTFWTWNSGDWNNIKNFNGNKVTIKYISQTDFDRLASGDNVVVRAGTKLIKFGNSYNIYAVADNGVINKVASNGDTSVAVKLYGDNFHNNIISIQSGFESNYTEGQSLMTTNSTVTPPATNILNCTSDQHLDNGSCISNSRLCNISNGSGSQAWISTGWGQCYATSCNSGYSITESPSTGYGICTVNPAPAISTAEILLSEEMSIYGNPWNVGRYVVWEGYDYNIYYKDLTSGKLIPLTTDGKFKVFFGVAGYNSSFYRMGRNLYLNYFNGYMGSEMIIDSAAVGTYSGIVEGYPTNNSFIYTKERTDVVDTYDIFIYSITDNGKIQLTNSAAKRSNPVLSLNMAAWVENSYQIVIFDRNSKVEIKRINNQSGNPISNLVLSDSINYLAYSDGQYIYYYDIDNGITKIIGTTLPISLISVSSPYIVWSNGEILAYNILNGQTITVSQSTTNNKNPSIVNKGYAGGGYIKYNVVWTSTISPGNNKVYLGEIHKY
;
A
#
# COMPACT_ATOMS: atom_id res chain seq x y z
N MET A 1 16.90 88.72 -4.20
CA MET A 1 16.88 87.57 -5.12
C MET A 1 16.68 86.30 -4.32
N ARG A 2 15.50 85.66 -4.41
CA ARG A 2 15.22 84.33 -3.84
C ARG A 2 14.45 83.55 -4.89
N LYS A 3 15.06 82.51 -5.46
CA LYS A 3 14.42 81.60 -6.41
C LYS A 3 13.80 80.44 -5.63
N ILE A 4 12.51 80.22 -5.80
CA ILE A 4 11.76 79.07 -5.27
C ILE A 4 11.73 78.02 -6.38
N ILE A 5 12.24 76.82 -6.09
CA ILE A 5 12.14 75.63 -6.94
C ILE A 5 10.94 74.82 -6.44
N VAL A 6 9.98 74.57 -7.32
CA VAL A 6 8.83 73.69 -7.10
C VAL A 6 9.18 72.31 -7.68
N PHE A 7 9.18 71.28 -6.84
CA PHE A 7 9.25 69.88 -7.26
C PHE A 7 7.81 69.34 -7.39
N SER A 8 7.42 68.91 -8.59
CA SER A 8 6.18 68.19 -8.84
C SER A 8 6.40 66.69 -8.62
N LEU A 9 5.64 66.12 -7.68
CA LEU A 9 5.58 64.69 -7.39
C LEU A 9 4.60 64.02 -8.38
N ILE A 10 5.09 63.17 -9.28
CA ILE A 10 4.23 62.34 -10.15
C ILE A 10 4.02 61.00 -9.44
N ILE A 11 2.81 60.78 -8.92
CA ILE A 11 2.36 59.48 -8.40
C ILE A 11 1.82 58.68 -9.58
N ILE A 12 2.61 57.71 -10.06
CA ILE A 12 2.16 56.71 -11.02
C ILE A 12 1.35 55.67 -10.25
N GLY A 13 0.03 55.82 -10.25
CA GLY A 13 -0.90 54.80 -9.77
C GLY A 13 -0.93 53.62 -10.74
N SER A 14 -0.20 52.55 -10.43
CA SER A 14 -0.29 51.28 -11.14
C SER A 14 -1.62 50.61 -10.77
N LEU A 15 -2.61 50.69 -11.68
CA LEU A 15 -3.79 49.82 -11.67
C LEU A 15 -3.31 48.41 -12.00
N MET A 16 -3.13 47.57 -10.99
CA MET A 16 -2.97 46.12 -11.19
C MET A 16 -4.34 45.55 -11.57
N PHE A 17 -4.54 45.31 -12.87
CA PHE A 17 -5.62 44.47 -13.35
C PHE A 17 -5.33 43.02 -12.93
N PHE A 18 -5.99 42.55 -11.88
CA PHE A 18 -6.06 41.13 -11.57
C PHE A 18 -6.92 40.44 -12.62
N ASN A 19 -6.32 39.99 -13.72
CA ASN A 19 -6.96 39.01 -14.59
C ASN A 19 -7.06 37.70 -13.81
N THR A 20 -8.25 37.40 -13.29
CA THR A 20 -8.56 36.09 -12.73
C THR A 20 -8.56 35.10 -13.89
N ILE A 21 -7.47 34.33 -14.02
CA ILE A 21 -7.40 33.20 -14.95
C ILE A 21 -8.26 32.10 -14.33
N TYR A 22 -9.52 31.98 -14.77
CA TYR A 22 -10.31 30.80 -14.49
C TYR A 22 -9.66 29.61 -15.22
N ALA A 23 -9.42 28.52 -14.49
CA ALA A 23 -8.96 27.29 -15.11
C ALA A 23 -10.04 26.81 -16.11
N ASN A 24 -9.65 26.59 -17.37
CA ASN A 24 -10.57 26.11 -18.40
C ASN A 24 -11.13 24.73 -17.99
N TYR A 25 -12.46 24.59 -17.97
CA TYR A 25 -13.10 23.30 -17.77
C TYR A 25 -12.72 22.30 -18.87
N GLN A 26 -12.31 21.08 -18.48
CA GLN A 26 -12.02 19.97 -19.40
C GLN A 26 -13.15 18.94 -19.29
N PRO A 27 -13.95 18.72 -20.37
CA PRO A 27 -15.08 17.81 -20.33
C PRO A 27 -14.62 16.36 -20.21
N LEU A 28 -15.19 15.62 -19.27
CA LEU A 28 -15.03 14.16 -19.15
C LEU A 28 -16.38 13.48 -19.35
N SER A 29 -16.39 12.40 -20.12
CA SER A 29 -17.59 11.56 -20.28
C SER A 29 -18.11 11.11 -18.92
N GLY A 30 -19.41 11.29 -18.68
CA GLY A 30 -20.01 11.01 -17.38
C GLY A 30 -20.18 12.23 -16.48
N ASP A 31 -19.56 13.37 -16.81
CA ASP A 31 -19.73 14.59 -16.04
C ASP A 31 -21.18 15.08 -16.08
N ILE A 32 -21.64 15.60 -14.94
CA ILE A 32 -22.88 16.36 -14.84
C ILE A 32 -22.49 17.81 -14.56
N ILE A 33 -22.86 18.71 -15.47
CA ILE A 33 -22.48 20.11 -15.41
C ILE A 33 -23.69 21.02 -15.23
N LYS A 34 -23.45 22.18 -14.66
CA LYS A 34 -24.39 23.30 -14.52
C LYS A 34 -23.64 24.61 -14.75
N ILE A 35 -24.29 25.57 -15.40
CA ILE A 35 -23.72 26.92 -15.51
C ILE A 35 -23.71 27.54 -14.11
N ASP A 36 -22.60 28.14 -13.71
CA ASP A 36 -22.43 28.83 -12.43
C ASP A 36 -23.17 30.18 -12.42
N ASP A 37 -24.48 30.08 -12.56
CA ASP A 37 -25.44 31.18 -12.63
C ASP A 37 -26.75 30.68 -12.03
N THR A 38 -27.15 31.26 -10.90
CA THR A 38 -28.34 30.84 -10.15
C THR A 38 -29.64 31.01 -10.93
N THR A 39 -29.63 31.83 -12.00
CA THR A 39 -30.77 32.03 -12.90
C THR A 39 -30.90 30.94 -13.97
N LYS A 40 -29.90 30.05 -14.11
CA LYS A 40 -29.85 28.97 -15.11
C LYS A 40 -29.88 27.60 -14.43
N PRO A 41 -31.08 27.07 -14.09
CA PRO A 41 -31.20 25.84 -13.29
C PRO A 41 -30.92 24.54 -14.05
N ALA A 42 -30.74 24.60 -15.38
CA ALA A 42 -30.62 23.41 -16.23
C ALA A 42 -29.34 22.59 -15.94
N LEU A 43 -29.49 21.27 -15.98
CA LEU A 43 -28.38 20.31 -15.86
C LEU A 43 -28.10 19.67 -17.21
N TYR A 44 -26.82 19.38 -17.45
CA TYR A 44 -26.37 18.72 -18.67
C TYR A 44 -25.45 17.54 -18.33
N TYR A 45 -25.56 16.49 -19.13
CA TYR A 45 -24.66 15.35 -19.13
C TYR A 45 -23.60 15.51 -20.24
N ILE A 46 -22.37 15.09 -19.98
CA ILE A 46 -21.30 15.03 -20.98
C ILE A 46 -21.19 13.61 -21.51
N ASN A 47 -21.43 13.43 -22.81
CA ASN A 47 -21.31 12.13 -23.47
C ASN A 47 -19.86 11.75 -23.82
N SER A 48 -19.68 10.56 -24.38
CA SER A 48 -18.37 10.04 -24.81
C SER A 48 -17.68 10.87 -25.90
N GLN A 49 -18.43 11.74 -26.60
CA GLN A 49 -17.97 12.64 -27.64
C GLN A 49 -17.73 14.06 -27.11
N SER A 50 -17.76 14.26 -25.78
CA SER A 50 -17.61 15.56 -25.12
C SER A 50 -18.68 16.60 -25.49
N GLN A 51 -19.88 16.13 -25.87
CA GLN A 51 -21.03 16.99 -26.15
C GLN A 51 -21.92 17.12 -24.92
N ARG A 52 -22.55 18.29 -24.76
CA ARG A 52 -23.52 18.55 -23.71
C ARG A 52 -24.91 18.05 -24.12
N GLN A 53 -25.54 17.26 -23.26
CA GLN A 53 -26.88 16.72 -23.43
C GLN A 53 -27.78 17.27 -22.32
N LEU A 54 -28.83 18.01 -22.69
CA LEU A 54 -29.74 18.61 -21.70
C LEU A 54 -30.57 17.54 -21.00
N TYR A 55 -30.73 17.64 -19.68
CA TYR A 55 -31.82 16.98 -18.97
C TYR A 55 -33.10 17.81 -19.08
N PRO A 56 -34.16 17.31 -19.76
CA PRO A 56 -35.40 18.06 -19.99
C PRO A 56 -36.10 18.55 -18.72
N ASN A 57 -35.99 17.76 -17.64
CA ASN A 57 -36.53 18.08 -16.32
C ASN A 57 -35.86 17.22 -15.24
N ALA A 58 -36.05 17.59 -13.98
CA ALA A 58 -35.50 16.86 -12.83
C ALA A 58 -35.99 15.41 -12.74
N VAL A 59 -37.20 15.11 -13.23
CA VAL A 59 -37.73 13.74 -13.19
C VAL A 59 -36.96 12.82 -14.14
N THR A 60 -36.56 13.33 -15.30
CA THR A 60 -35.69 12.62 -16.25
C THR A 60 -34.32 12.36 -15.64
N PHE A 61 -33.75 13.35 -14.95
CA PHE A 61 -32.48 13.20 -14.24
C PHE A 61 -32.49 12.04 -13.22
N TRP A 62 -33.55 11.95 -12.42
CA TRP A 62 -33.69 10.89 -11.41
C TRP A 62 -34.06 9.52 -11.98
N THR A 63 -34.30 9.39 -13.28
CA THR A 63 -34.41 8.07 -13.92
C THR A 63 -33.03 7.44 -14.16
N TRP A 64 -31.97 8.26 -14.22
CA TRP A 64 -30.58 7.84 -14.40
C TRP A 64 -29.74 7.87 -13.12
N ASN A 65 -30.27 8.47 -12.05
CA ASN A 65 -29.57 8.71 -10.80
C ASN A 65 -30.45 8.37 -9.60
N SER A 66 -29.83 8.21 -8.43
CA SER A 66 -30.49 7.89 -7.16
C SER A 66 -29.88 8.70 -6.02
N GLY A 67 -30.56 8.71 -4.86
CA GLY A 67 -30.16 9.48 -3.68
C GLY A 67 -30.89 10.81 -3.58
N ASP A 68 -30.16 11.84 -3.16
CA ASP A 68 -30.65 13.22 -3.02
C ASP A 68 -29.62 14.19 -3.60
N TRP A 69 -29.94 15.48 -3.66
CA TRP A 69 -29.07 16.51 -4.27
C TRP A 69 -27.70 16.65 -3.59
N ASN A 70 -27.53 16.20 -2.35
CA ASN A 70 -26.26 16.20 -1.62
C ASN A 70 -25.47 14.89 -1.79
N ASN A 71 -26.14 13.81 -2.20
CA ASN A 71 -25.55 12.48 -2.32
C ASN A 71 -26.05 11.74 -3.57
N ILE A 72 -25.73 12.30 -4.73
CA ILE A 72 -26.15 11.77 -6.03
C ILE A 72 -25.28 10.55 -6.37
N LYS A 73 -25.94 9.45 -6.76
CA LYS A 73 -25.31 8.27 -7.34
C LYS A 73 -25.88 8.00 -8.72
N ASN A 74 -25.04 7.67 -9.70
CA ASN A 74 -25.54 7.22 -11.00
C ASN A 74 -26.18 5.83 -10.92
N PHE A 75 -26.78 5.37 -12.02
CA PHE A 75 -27.43 4.06 -12.10
C PHE A 75 -26.50 2.87 -11.81
N ASN A 76 -25.18 3.04 -11.89
CA ASN A 76 -24.18 2.03 -11.51
C ASN A 76 -23.81 2.09 -10.02
N GLY A 77 -24.43 2.96 -9.22
CA GLY A 77 -24.18 3.14 -7.80
C GLY A 77 -22.96 4.01 -7.47
N ASN A 78 -22.27 4.55 -8.47
CA ASN A 78 -21.08 5.40 -8.27
C ASN A 78 -21.49 6.81 -7.89
N LYS A 79 -20.75 7.43 -6.96
CA LYS A 79 -20.97 8.81 -6.53
C LYS A 79 -20.71 9.79 -7.68
N VAL A 80 -21.62 10.74 -7.88
CA VAL A 80 -21.53 11.80 -8.88
C VAL A 80 -21.63 13.16 -8.20
N THR A 81 -20.89 14.14 -8.69
CA THR A 81 -20.97 15.54 -8.25
C THR A 81 -21.37 16.43 -9.42
N ILE A 82 -22.17 17.46 -9.14
CA ILE A 82 -22.49 18.50 -10.13
C ILE A 82 -21.30 19.45 -10.21
N LYS A 83 -20.75 19.62 -11.41
CA LYS A 83 -19.67 20.57 -11.69
C LYS A 83 -20.27 21.89 -12.16
N TYR A 84 -19.93 22.97 -11.46
CA TYR A 84 -20.32 24.34 -11.84
C TYR A 84 -19.28 24.90 -12.81
N ILE A 85 -19.71 25.38 -13.98
CA ILE A 85 -18.81 25.87 -15.03
C ILE A 85 -19.21 27.27 -15.50
N SER A 86 -18.25 28.01 -16.05
CA SER A 86 -18.50 29.34 -16.61
C SER A 86 -19.37 29.29 -17.87
N GLN A 87 -20.06 30.40 -18.20
CA GLN A 87 -20.79 30.52 -19.47
C GLN A 87 -19.86 30.31 -20.67
N THR A 88 -18.65 30.86 -20.62
CA THR A 88 -17.64 30.73 -21.68
C THR A 88 -17.23 29.28 -21.92
N ASP A 89 -17.02 28.49 -20.86
CA ASP A 89 -16.71 27.07 -20.98
C ASP A 89 -17.89 26.27 -21.48
N PHE A 90 -19.09 26.60 -20.99
CA PHE A 90 -20.32 25.98 -21.46
C PHE A 90 -20.47 26.18 -22.97
N ASP A 91 -20.31 27.41 -23.47
CA ASP A 91 -20.51 27.76 -24.89
C ASP A 91 -19.55 27.04 -25.84
N ARG A 92 -18.37 26.62 -25.37
CA ARG A 92 -17.39 25.84 -26.15
C ARG A 92 -17.80 24.39 -26.37
N LEU A 93 -18.74 23.86 -25.58
CA LEU A 93 -19.20 22.48 -25.72
C LEU A 93 -20.19 22.36 -26.90
N ALA A 94 -20.01 21.35 -27.75
CA ALA A 94 -20.98 21.05 -28.79
C ALA A 94 -22.27 20.49 -28.19
N SER A 95 -23.43 20.83 -28.76
CA SER A 95 -24.71 20.26 -28.36
C SER A 95 -24.86 18.84 -28.91
N GLY A 96 -25.24 17.89 -28.06
CA GLY A 96 -25.69 16.56 -28.45
C GLY A 96 -27.20 16.41 -28.28
N ASP A 97 -27.72 15.21 -28.52
CA ASP A 97 -29.13 14.90 -28.27
C ASP A 97 -29.48 15.03 -26.79
N ASN A 98 -30.70 15.46 -26.47
CA ASN A 98 -31.12 15.57 -25.06
C ASN A 98 -31.20 14.20 -24.40
N VAL A 99 -31.03 14.17 -23.08
CA VAL A 99 -31.20 12.95 -22.30
C VAL A 99 -32.68 12.58 -22.25
N VAL A 100 -32.99 11.33 -22.60
CA VAL A 100 -34.34 10.75 -22.49
C VAL A 100 -34.52 10.03 -21.15
N VAL A 101 -35.76 9.73 -20.78
CA VAL A 101 -36.06 8.88 -19.62
C VAL A 101 -35.37 7.52 -19.77
N ARG A 102 -34.70 7.04 -18.72
CA ARG A 102 -34.02 5.75 -18.74
C ARG A 102 -35.02 4.62 -19.00
N ALA A 103 -34.71 3.78 -19.97
CA ALA A 103 -35.53 2.62 -20.32
C ALA A 103 -35.89 1.78 -19.08
N GLY A 104 -37.14 1.31 -19.04
CA GLY A 104 -37.64 0.44 -17.98
C GLY A 104 -37.80 1.06 -16.59
N THR A 105 -37.56 2.36 -16.41
CA THR A 105 -37.64 2.99 -15.06
C THR A 105 -39.00 3.60 -14.74
N LYS A 106 -39.63 4.25 -15.72
CA LYS A 106 -40.92 4.93 -15.60
C LYS A 106 -41.72 4.84 -16.90
N LEU A 107 -43.04 4.97 -16.77
CA LEU A 107 -43.94 5.24 -17.88
C LEU A 107 -43.93 6.74 -18.15
N ILE A 108 -44.02 7.15 -19.41
CA ILE A 108 -44.07 8.57 -19.77
C ILE A 108 -45.41 8.93 -20.39
N LYS A 109 -45.81 10.18 -20.20
CA LYS A 109 -46.85 10.86 -20.99
C LYS A 109 -46.33 12.23 -21.41
N PHE A 110 -46.69 12.68 -22.60
CA PHE A 110 -46.41 14.05 -23.04
C PHE A 110 -47.55 14.99 -22.63
N GLY A 111 -47.24 16.24 -22.30
CA GLY A 111 -48.24 17.19 -21.78
C GLY A 111 -49.43 17.49 -22.71
N ASN A 112 -49.28 17.21 -24.01
CA ASN A 112 -50.24 17.40 -25.10
C ASN A 112 -50.99 16.10 -25.46
N SER A 113 -50.75 14.99 -24.77
CA SER A 113 -51.27 13.67 -25.15
C SER A 113 -51.83 12.90 -23.96
N TYR A 114 -52.91 12.14 -24.20
CA TYR A 114 -53.45 11.16 -23.25
C TYR A 114 -52.77 9.78 -23.37
N ASN A 115 -51.84 9.62 -24.32
CA ASN A 115 -51.13 8.37 -24.50
C ASN A 115 -50.09 8.17 -23.40
N ILE A 116 -50.01 6.93 -22.90
CA ILE A 116 -48.99 6.50 -21.95
C ILE A 116 -48.07 5.54 -22.69
N TYR A 117 -46.77 5.75 -22.53
CA TYR A 117 -45.74 4.97 -23.19
C TYR A 117 -44.81 4.32 -22.19
N ALA A 118 -44.42 3.09 -22.48
CA ALA A 118 -43.25 2.47 -21.88
C ALA A 118 -42.01 2.92 -22.66
N VAL A 119 -40.97 3.34 -21.94
CA VAL A 119 -39.70 3.72 -22.56
C VAL A 119 -38.79 2.50 -22.65
N ALA A 120 -38.39 2.17 -23.87
CA ALA A 120 -37.40 1.17 -24.24
C ALA A 120 -36.05 1.82 -24.56
N ASP A 121 -35.05 1.00 -24.87
CA ASP A 121 -33.69 1.46 -25.11
C ASP A 121 -33.61 2.49 -26.23
N ASN A 122 -32.59 3.35 -26.14
CA ASN A 122 -32.33 4.43 -27.10
C ASN A 122 -33.50 5.41 -27.30
N GLY A 123 -34.37 5.56 -26.29
CA GLY A 123 -35.50 6.50 -26.35
C GLY A 123 -36.66 6.04 -27.22
N VAL A 124 -36.76 4.73 -27.49
CA VAL A 124 -37.94 4.17 -28.17
C VAL A 124 -39.13 4.14 -27.21
N ILE A 125 -40.30 4.59 -27.66
CA ILE A 125 -41.52 4.64 -26.83
C ILE A 125 -42.60 3.73 -27.40
N ASN A 126 -43.05 2.76 -26.61
CA ASN A 126 -44.11 1.83 -27.00
C ASN A 126 -45.39 2.20 -26.26
N LYS A 127 -46.47 2.42 -27.00
CA LYS A 127 -47.77 2.80 -26.44
C LYS A 127 -48.34 1.65 -25.62
N VAL A 128 -48.73 1.93 -24.37
CA VAL A 128 -49.33 0.95 -23.43
C VAL A 128 -50.71 1.34 -22.93
N ALA A 129 -51.11 2.60 -23.14
CA ALA A 129 -52.49 3.05 -22.91
C ALA A 129 -52.80 4.22 -23.84
N SER A 130 -54.05 4.32 -24.27
CA SER A 130 -54.56 5.41 -25.09
C SER A 130 -56.04 5.61 -24.81
N ASN A 131 -56.50 6.88 -24.81
CA ASN A 131 -57.92 7.22 -24.73
C ASN A 131 -58.71 6.54 -23.59
N GLY A 132 -58.06 6.32 -22.44
CA GLY A 132 -58.68 5.70 -21.27
C GLY A 132 -58.62 4.17 -21.21
N ASP A 133 -58.18 3.48 -22.26
CA ASP A 133 -57.90 2.04 -22.18
C ASP A 133 -56.54 1.81 -21.51
N THR A 134 -56.59 1.23 -20.31
CA THR A 134 -55.43 0.93 -19.47
C THR A 134 -55.16 -0.57 -19.36
N SER A 135 -55.89 -1.42 -20.09
CA SER A 135 -55.84 -2.87 -19.95
C SER A 135 -54.43 -3.45 -20.12
N VAL A 136 -53.67 -2.94 -21.10
CA VAL A 136 -52.27 -3.33 -21.33
C VAL A 136 -51.36 -2.79 -20.22
N ALA A 137 -51.52 -1.52 -19.82
CA ALA A 137 -50.73 -0.94 -18.75
C ALA A 137 -50.93 -1.66 -17.40
N VAL A 138 -52.17 -1.99 -17.04
CA VAL A 138 -52.52 -2.76 -15.84
C VAL A 138 -51.93 -4.17 -15.91
N LYS A 139 -52.01 -4.84 -17.07
CA LYS A 139 -51.45 -6.19 -17.24
C LYS A 139 -49.93 -6.21 -17.06
N LEU A 140 -49.23 -5.18 -17.51
CA LEU A 140 -47.76 -5.15 -17.47
C LEU A 140 -47.20 -4.55 -16.18
N TYR A 141 -47.86 -3.56 -15.61
CA TYR A 141 -47.33 -2.78 -14.48
C TYR A 141 -48.20 -2.86 -13.21
N GLY A 142 -49.27 -3.65 -13.26
CA GLY A 142 -50.23 -3.83 -12.17
C GLY A 142 -51.24 -2.69 -12.05
N ASP A 143 -52.22 -2.86 -11.15
CA ASP A 143 -53.29 -1.88 -10.92
C ASP A 143 -52.77 -0.50 -10.47
N ASN A 144 -51.58 -0.45 -9.87
CA ASN A 144 -50.95 0.76 -9.38
C ASN A 144 -50.02 1.45 -10.39
N PHE A 145 -50.08 1.10 -11.69
CA PHE A 145 -49.15 1.63 -12.71
C PHE A 145 -49.16 3.16 -12.82
N HIS A 146 -50.25 3.82 -12.44
CA HIS A 146 -50.36 5.28 -12.42
C HIS A 146 -49.28 5.96 -11.56
N ASN A 147 -48.80 5.29 -10.50
CA ASN A 147 -47.72 5.79 -9.64
C ASN A 147 -46.34 5.79 -10.34
N ASN A 148 -46.24 5.16 -11.51
CA ASN A 148 -45.03 5.08 -12.32
C ASN A 148 -45.05 6.01 -13.54
N ILE A 149 -46.12 6.80 -13.72
CA ILE A 149 -46.23 7.75 -14.83
C ILE A 149 -45.53 9.06 -14.48
N ILE A 150 -44.66 9.52 -15.36
CA ILE A 150 -44.03 10.83 -15.31
C ILE A 150 -44.40 11.65 -16.55
N SER A 151 -44.53 12.97 -16.38
CA SER A 151 -44.88 13.89 -17.47
C SER A 151 -43.62 14.47 -18.10
N ILE A 152 -43.54 14.42 -19.43
CA ILE A 152 -42.50 15.08 -20.24
C ILE A 152 -43.14 16.27 -20.98
N GLN A 153 -42.45 17.42 -21.03
CA GLN A 153 -42.96 18.57 -21.78
C GLN A 153 -43.01 18.23 -23.28
N SER A 154 -44.07 18.65 -23.97
CA SER A 154 -44.31 18.30 -25.38
C SER A 154 -43.18 18.72 -26.32
N GLY A 155 -42.43 19.77 -25.98
CA GLY A 155 -41.26 20.21 -26.75
C GLY A 155 -40.11 19.20 -26.81
N PHE A 156 -40.12 18.16 -25.98
CA PHE A 156 -39.12 17.08 -25.98
C PHE A 156 -39.64 15.77 -26.58
N GLU A 157 -40.84 15.77 -27.18
CA GLU A 157 -41.41 14.57 -27.82
C GLU A 157 -40.53 14.06 -28.98
N SER A 158 -39.90 14.98 -29.73
CA SER A 158 -38.97 14.64 -30.80
C SER A 158 -37.65 13.99 -30.34
N ASN A 159 -37.38 13.95 -29.03
CA ASN A 159 -36.25 13.19 -28.50
C ASN A 159 -36.52 11.68 -28.43
N TYR A 160 -37.77 11.25 -28.69
CA TYR A 160 -38.18 9.85 -28.64
C TYR A 160 -38.55 9.35 -30.04
N THR A 161 -38.38 8.05 -30.26
CA THR A 161 -38.82 7.36 -31.48
C THR A 161 -40.03 6.49 -31.16
N GLU A 162 -41.16 6.68 -31.86
CA GLU A 162 -42.34 5.84 -31.63
C GLU A 162 -42.10 4.41 -32.13
N GLY A 163 -42.25 3.44 -31.22
CA GLY A 163 -42.16 2.02 -31.48
C GLY A 163 -43.53 1.37 -31.71
N GLN A 164 -43.58 0.05 -31.68
CA GLN A 164 -44.82 -0.69 -31.86
C GLN A 164 -45.73 -0.55 -30.63
N SER A 165 -47.02 -0.27 -30.84
CA SER A 165 -48.00 -0.26 -29.75
C SER A 165 -48.18 -1.67 -29.17
N LEU A 166 -48.22 -1.79 -27.84
CA LEU A 166 -48.43 -3.06 -27.16
C LEU A 166 -49.94 -3.36 -27.10
N MET A 167 -50.39 -4.50 -27.64
CA MET A 167 -51.81 -4.91 -27.71
C MET A 167 -52.09 -6.23 -26.96
N THR A 168 -53.34 -6.46 -26.55
CA THR A 168 -53.73 -7.54 -25.62
C THR A 168 -53.84 -8.95 -26.22
N THR A 169 -53.93 -9.13 -27.55
CA THR A 169 -54.41 -10.40 -28.15
C THR A 169 -53.39 -11.24 -28.91
N ASN A 170 -52.11 -10.87 -29.05
CA ASN A 170 -51.13 -11.73 -29.74
C ASN A 170 -49.66 -11.51 -29.37
N SER A 171 -49.40 -11.03 -28.16
CA SER A 171 -48.04 -11.05 -27.64
C SER A 171 -48.05 -11.76 -26.29
N THR A 172 -47.13 -12.71 -26.14
CA THR A 172 -46.48 -12.96 -24.86
C THR A 172 -45.82 -11.65 -24.44
N VAL A 173 -46.63 -10.69 -23.99
CA VAL A 173 -46.13 -9.45 -23.42
C VAL A 173 -45.69 -9.81 -22.01
N THR A 174 -44.47 -10.33 -21.90
CA THR A 174 -43.66 -10.01 -20.73
C THR A 174 -43.64 -8.49 -20.61
N PRO A 175 -43.98 -7.90 -19.44
CA PRO A 175 -43.91 -6.44 -19.22
C PRO A 175 -42.56 -6.01 -19.72
N PRO A 176 -42.52 -5.14 -20.77
CA PRO A 176 -41.55 -5.22 -21.85
C PRO A 176 -40.35 -5.87 -21.27
N ALA A 177 -40.26 -7.20 -21.47
CA ALA A 177 -39.07 -7.90 -21.06
C ALA A 177 -38.02 -6.96 -21.61
N THR A 178 -37.14 -6.48 -20.72
CA THR A 178 -35.73 -6.69 -20.93
C THR A 178 -35.64 -7.47 -22.21
N ASN A 179 -35.49 -6.78 -23.36
CA ASN A 179 -34.75 -7.44 -24.39
C ASN A 179 -33.47 -7.64 -23.62
N ILE A 180 -33.36 -8.85 -23.05
CA ILE A 180 -32.43 -9.86 -23.46
C ILE A 180 -31.53 -9.11 -24.39
N LEU A 181 -30.71 -8.28 -23.74
CA LEU A 181 -29.46 -7.88 -24.29
C LEU A 181 -28.99 -9.25 -24.76
N ASN A 182 -28.96 -9.40 -26.09
CA ASN A 182 -28.63 -10.68 -26.69
C ASN A 182 -27.17 -10.78 -26.35
N CYS A 183 -27.00 -11.33 -25.16
CA CYS A 183 -25.76 -11.48 -24.51
C CYS A 183 -24.94 -12.20 -25.55
N THR A 184 -23.81 -11.60 -25.90
CA THR A 184 -22.84 -12.26 -26.75
C THR A 184 -22.55 -13.64 -26.14
N SER A 185 -21.98 -14.58 -26.90
CA SER A 185 -21.78 -15.96 -26.41
C SER A 185 -21.07 -16.05 -25.03
N ASP A 186 -20.39 -14.99 -24.64
CA ASP A 186 -19.72 -14.76 -23.36
C ASP A 186 -20.52 -13.92 -22.34
N GLN A 187 -21.85 -13.78 -22.42
CA GLN A 187 -22.71 -13.04 -21.48
C GLN A 187 -24.02 -13.79 -21.14
N HIS A 188 -24.70 -13.44 -20.03
CA HIS A 188 -26.06 -13.90 -19.69
C HIS A 188 -26.88 -12.78 -19.03
N LEU A 189 -28.19 -12.97 -19.02
CA LEU A 189 -29.14 -12.02 -18.46
C LEU A 189 -29.29 -12.23 -16.94
N ASP A 190 -28.85 -11.26 -16.14
CA ASP A 190 -29.07 -11.22 -14.69
C ASP A 190 -29.68 -9.87 -14.30
N ASN A 191 -30.79 -9.88 -13.57
CA ASN A 191 -31.57 -8.68 -13.19
C ASN A 191 -31.77 -7.66 -14.33
N GLY A 192 -31.94 -8.15 -15.55
CA GLY A 192 -32.21 -7.32 -16.72
C GLY A 192 -31.01 -6.64 -17.37
N SER A 193 -29.78 -7.03 -17.04
CA SER A 193 -28.55 -6.62 -17.73
C SER A 193 -27.79 -7.84 -18.24
N CYS A 194 -27.18 -7.76 -19.43
CA CYS A 194 -26.13 -8.71 -19.78
C CYS A 194 -24.92 -8.41 -18.94
N ILE A 195 -24.58 -9.39 -18.17
CA ILE A 195 -23.31 -9.43 -17.49
C ILE A 195 -22.51 -10.56 -18.11
N SER A 196 -21.20 -10.35 -18.18
CA SER A 196 -20.26 -11.37 -18.67
C SER A 196 -20.56 -12.72 -18.04
N ASN A 197 -20.54 -13.79 -18.83
CA ASN A 197 -20.56 -15.17 -18.37
C ASN A 197 -19.33 -15.48 -17.53
N SER A 198 -18.38 -14.55 -17.43
CA SER A 198 -17.22 -14.58 -16.55
C SER A 198 -17.27 -13.35 -15.66
N ARG A 199 -17.40 -13.52 -14.35
CA ARG A 199 -17.20 -12.40 -13.40
C ARG A 199 -16.08 -12.73 -12.43
N LEU A 200 -15.39 -11.67 -12.01
CA LEU A 200 -14.45 -11.78 -10.90
C LEU A 200 -15.19 -12.21 -9.63
N CYS A 201 -14.52 -13.00 -8.83
CA CYS A 201 -14.99 -13.46 -7.55
C CYS A 201 -13.84 -13.49 -6.56
N ASN A 202 -14.20 -13.26 -5.31
CA ASN A 202 -13.23 -13.27 -4.23
C ASN A 202 -13.01 -14.73 -3.81
N ILE A 203 -11.78 -15.19 -3.93
CA ILE A 203 -11.31 -16.42 -3.31
C ILE A 203 -10.36 -16.05 -2.18
N SER A 204 -10.21 -16.95 -1.21
CA SER A 204 -9.20 -16.76 -0.19
C SER A 204 -7.82 -16.63 -0.85
N ASN A 205 -7.09 -15.57 -0.51
CA ASN A 205 -5.73 -15.28 -0.99
C ASN A 205 -5.57 -15.13 -2.51
N GLY A 206 -6.61 -14.66 -3.22
CA GLY A 206 -6.51 -14.34 -4.63
C GLY A 206 -7.77 -13.74 -5.22
N SER A 207 -7.80 -13.66 -6.55
CA SER A 207 -8.98 -13.35 -7.33
C SER A 207 -9.28 -14.52 -8.26
N GLY A 208 -10.54 -14.91 -8.30
CA GLY A 208 -11.02 -15.92 -9.22
C GLY A 208 -11.94 -15.34 -10.29
N SER A 209 -12.27 -16.17 -11.26
CA SER A 209 -13.43 -15.98 -12.13
C SER A 209 -14.39 -17.14 -11.97
N GLN A 210 -15.68 -16.83 -11.91
CA GLN A 210 -16.75 -17.82 -11.96
C GLN A 210 -17.47 -17.70 -13.29
N ALA A 211 -17.77 -18.85 -13.88
CA ALA A 211 -18.55 -18.94 -15.09
C ALA A 211 -20.05 -19.03 -14.77
N TRP A 212 -20.90 -18.34 -15.52
CA TRP A 212 -22.33 -18.57 -15.44
C TRP A 212 -22.68 -19.93 -16.04
N ILE A 213 -23.36 -20.76 -15.25
CA ILE A 213 -24.00 -21.99 -15.71
C ILE A 213 -25.50 -21.72 -15.83
N SER A 214 -26.22 -22.49 -16.64
CA SER A 214 -27.62 -22.24 -17.01
C SER A 214 -28.60 -22.02 -15.83
N THR A 215 -28.22 -22.39 -14.62
CA THR A 215 -29.01 -22.27 -13.39
C THR A 215 -28.46 -21.27 -12.37
N GLY A 216 -27.33 -20.59 -12.64
CA GLY A 216 -26.72 -19.64 -11.72
C GLY A 216 -25.20 -19.50 -11.93
N TRP A 217 -24.54 -18.74 -11.06
CA TRP A 217 -23.09 -18.68 -11.08
C TRP A 217 -22.46 -19.97 -10.59
N GLY A 218 -21.57 -20.54 -11.40
CA GLY A 218 -20.80 -21.73 -11.06
C GLY A 218 -19.78 -21.46 -9.96
N GLN A 219 -18.94 -22.46 -9.69
CA GLN A 219 -17.86 -22.29 -8.73
C GLN A 219 -16.84 -21.24 -9.22
N CYS A 220 -16.22 -20.58 -8.26
CA CYS A 220 -15.18 -19.59 -8.49
C CYS A 220 -13.83 -20.27 -8.67
N TYR A 221 -13.23 -20.11 -9.85
CA TYR A 221 -11.91 -20.65 -10.20
C TYR A 221 -10.84 -19.60 -10.03
N ALA A 222 -9.73 -19.92 -9.38
CA ALA A 222 -8.62 -18.97 -9.25
C ALA A 222 -8.07 -18.53 -10.62
N THR A 223 -7.98 -17.23 -10.86
CA THR A 223 -7.40 -16.62 -12.07
C THR A 223 -6.10 -15.88 -11.77
N SER A 224 -5.97 -15.37 -10.55
CA SER A 224 -4.75 -14.80 -10.01
C SER A 224 -4.71 -15.02 -8.51
N CYS A 225 -3.52 -15.16 -7.95
CA CYS A 225 -3.34 -15.29 -6.52
C CYS A 225 -2.59 -14.09 -5.97
N ASN A 226 -2.88 -13.74 -4.73
CA ASN A 226 -2.12 -12.72 -4.01
C ASN A 226 -0.66 -13.18 -3.91
N SER A 227 0.25 -12.23 -3.73
CA SER A 227 1.68 -12.52 -3.66
C SER A 227 1.98 -13.66 -2.69
N GLY A 228 2.71 -14.67 -3.19
CA GLY A 228 3.12 -15.90 -2.51
C GLY A 228 2.02 -16.97 -2.34
N TYR A 229 1.01 -16.95 -3.19
CA TYR A 229 0.03 -18.03 -3.43
C TYR A 229 0.04 -18.40 -4.93
N SER A 230 -0.25 -19.67 -5.25
CA SER A 230 -0.29 -20.21 -6.62
C SER A 230 -1.58 -20.99 -6.84
N ILE A 231 -2.05 -20.98 -8.08
CA ILE A 231 -3.20 -21.79 -8.51
C ILE A 231 -2.79 -23.26 -8.50
N THR A 232 -3.46 -24.09 -7.70
CA THR A 232 -3.32 -25.56 -7.70
C THR A 232 -4.70 -26.23 -7.79
N GLU A 233 -4.73 -27.49 -8.24
CA GLU A 233 -5.99 -28.25 -8.30
C GLU A 233 -6.40 -28.79 -6.93
N SER A 234 -7.63 -28.49 -6.53
CA SER A 234 -8.26 -29.00 -5.32
C SER A 234 -8.44 -30.53 -5.39
N PRO A 235 -7.97 -31.32 -4.40
CA PRO A 235 -8.08 -32.78 -4.42
C PRO A 235 -9.51 -33.31 -4.37
N SER A 236 -10.46 -32.52 -3.85
CA SER A 236 -11.85 -32.90 -3.68
C SER A 236 -12.74 -32.50 -4.85
N THR A 237 -12.30 -31.55 -5.69
CA THR A 237 -13.14 -30.95 -6.74
C THR A 237 -12.46 -30.83 -8.10
N GLY A 238 -11.13 -31.00 -8.19
CA GLY A 238 -10.35 -30.87 -9.42
C GLY A 238 -10.16 -29.44 -9.92
N TYR A 239 -10.52 -28.42 -9.12
CA TYR A 239 -10.57 -27.02 -9.56
C TYR A 239 -9.42 -26.17 -9.01
N GLY A 240 -9.01 -25.14 -9.77
CA GLY A 240 -7.96 -24.19 -9.40
C GLY A 240 -8.32 -23.35 -8.17
N ILE A 241 -7.56 -23.52 -7.08
CA ILE A 241 -7.64 -22.75 -5.84
C ILE A 241 -6.31 -22.04 -5.58
N CYS A 242 -6.33 -20.89 -4.91
CA CYS A 242 -5.10 -20.26 -4.43
C CYS A 242 -4.63 -20.99 -3.18
N THR A 243 -3.76 -21.97 -3.37
CA THR A 243 -2.99 -22.49 -2.26
C THR A 243 -1.81 -21.58 -2.03
N VAL A 244 -1.41 -21.51 -0.77
CA VAL A 244 -0.04 -21.85 -0.42
C VAL A 244 0.90 -21.97 -1.62
N ASN A 245 1.67 -20.96 -2.07
CA ASN A 245 2.85 -21.31 -2.85
C ASN A 245 3.57 -22.36 -2.01
N PRO A 246 3.98 -23.51 -2.59
CA PRO A 246 4.87 -24.37 -1.87
C PRO A 246 5.97 -23.45 -1.34
N ALA A 247 6.18 -23.48 -0.02
CA ALA A 247 7.29 -22.78 0.61
C ALA A 247 8.46 -23.00 -0.33
N PRO A 248 9.10 -21.92 -0.85
CA PRO A 248 10.08 -22.07 -1.91
C PRO A 248 10.97 -23.21 -1.50
N ALA A 249 11.08 -24.22 -2.36
CA ALA A 249 11.81 -25.44 -2.03
C ALA A 249 13.15 -24.98 -1.51
N ILE A 250 13.33 -25.09 -0.19
CA ILE A 250 14.55 -24.64 0.41
C ILE A 250 15.51 -25.73 0.00
N SER A 251 16.40 -25.39 -0.94
CA SER A 251 17.69 -26.04 -0.99
C SER A 251 18.38 -25.64 0.32
N THR A 252 18.01 -26.28 1.45
CA THR A 252 18.71 -26.12 2.72
C THR A 252 20.03 -26.86 2.58
N ALA A 253 20.97 -26.31 1.83
CA ALA A 253 22.36 -26.59 2.12
C ALA A 253 22.68 -25.77 3.38
N GLU A 254 22.57 -26.39 4.56
CA GLU A 254 23.14 -25.82 5.77
C GLU A 254 24.66 -25.97 5.65
N ILE A 255 25.34 -24.84 5.42
CA ILE A 255 26.79 -24.81 5.24
C ILE A 255 27.41 -24.33 6.55
N LEU A 256 28.24 -25.18 7.15
CA LEU A 256 29.06 -24.78 8.27
C LEU A 256 30.16 -23.82 7.79
N LEU A 257 30.15 -22.58 8.29
CA LEU A 257 31.12 -21.56 7.89
C LEU A 257 32.38 -21.54 8.75
N SER A 258 32.35 -22.09 9.97
CA SER A 258 33.50 -22.08 10.86
C SER A 258 33.59 -23.38 11.65
N GLU A 259 34.51 -24.26 11.28
CA GLU A 259 34.86 -25.45 12.08
C GLU A 259 35.78 -25.10 13.26
N GLU A 260 36.59 -24.05 13.11
CA GLU A 260 37.78 -23.83 13.94
C GLU A 260 37.70 -22.63 14.89
N MET A 261 36.58 -21.90 14.94
CA MET A 261 36.55 -20.60 15.60
C MET A 261 35.48 -20.48 16.66
N SER A 262 35.93 -20.11 17.84
CA SER A 262 35.10 -19.73 18.96
C SER A 262 34.57 -18.30 18.69
N ILE A 263 33.24 -18.13 18.75
CA ILE A 263 32.54 -16.87 18.44
C ILE A 263 31.99 -16.25 19.73
N TYR A 264 32.31 -14.99 19.97
CA TYR A 264 31.80 -14.20 21.11
C TYR A 264 30.55 -13.38 20.74
N GLY A 265 30.49 -12.84 19.51
CA GLY A 265 29.42 -11.95 19.07
C GLY A 265 28.42 -12.55 18.06
N ASN A 266 27.51 -11.70 17.59
CA ASN A 266 26.51 -12.10 16.57
C ASN A 266 27.15 -12.11 15.17
N PRO A 267 26.82 -13.10 14.31
CA PRO A 267 27.24 -13.07 12.92
C PRO A 267 26.32 -12.13 12.12
N TRP A 268 26.90 -11.38 11.21
CA TRP A 268 26.19 -10.43 10.35
C TRP A 268 26.41 -10.81 8.90
N ASN A 269 25.33 -10.80 8.13
CA ASN A 269 25.36 -11.08 6.71
C ASN A 269 25.45 -9.80 5.87
N VAL A 270 26.44 -9.75 4.98
CA VAL A 270 26.94 -8.50 4.39
C VAL A 270 27.22 -8.75 2.91
N GLY A 271 26.14 -9.01 2.17
CA GLY A 271 26.19 -9.37 0.76
C GLY A 271 27.05 -10.61 0.52
N ARG A 272 28.27 -10.43 0.04
CA ARG A 272 29.21 -11.53 -0.23
C ARG A 272 30.02 -11.99 0.99
N TYR A 273 29.92 -11.29 2.12
CA TYR A 273 30.68 -11.58 3.33
C TYR A 273 29.79 -11.97 4.50
N VAL A 274 30.38 -12.72 5.44
CA VAL A 274 29.86 -12.88 6.79
C VAL A 274 30.86 -12.30 7.76
N VAL A 275 30.37 -11.54 8.74
CA VAL A 275 31.20 -10.83 9.73
C VAL A 275 30.85 -11.28 11.12
N TRP A 276 31.83 -11.41 12.00
CA TRP A 276 31.59 -11.68 13.41
C TRP A 276 32.75 -11.24 14.28
N GLU A 277 32.49 -11.20 15.58
CA GLU A 277 33.49 -10.97 16.63
C GLU A 277 33.95 -12.32 17.21
N GLY A 278 35.27 -12.56 17.20
CA GLY A 278 35.89 -13.72 17.85
C GLY A 278 36.09 -13.51 19.36
N TYR A 279 36.39 -14.58 20.10
CA TYR A 279 36.75 -14.46 21.54
C TYR A 279 38.04 -13.70 21.81
N ASP A 280 38.87 -13.49 20.79
CA ASP A 280 40.03 -12.62 20.86
C ASP A 280 39.69 -11.13 20.63
N TYR A 281 38.40 -10.81 20.58
CA TYR A 281 37.83 -9.48 20.34
C TYR A 281 38.23 -8.88 18.98
N ASN A 282 38.72 -9.71 18.06
CA ASN A 282 38.95 -9.29 16.69
C ASN A 282 37.71 -9.51 15.83
N ILE A 283 37.57 -8.68 14.80
CA ILE A 283 36.50 -8.78 13.82
C ILE A 283 37.03 -9.57 12.62
N TYR A 284 36.23 -10.51 12.15
CA TYR A 284 36.58 -11.39 11.04
C TYR A 284 35.57 -11.25 9.90
N TYR A 285 36.05 -11.34 8.67
CA TYR A 285 35.24 -11.57 7.48
C TYR A 285 35.49 -12.95 6.92
N LYS A 286 34.42 -13.63 6.50
CA LYS A 286 34.51 -14.75 5.54
C LYS A 286 33.90 -14.34 4.22
N ASP A 287 34.70 -14.38 3.15
CA ASP A 287 34.19 -14.24 1.79
C ASP A 287 33.47 -15.54 1.39
N LEU A 288 32.18 -15.45 1.11
CA LEU A 288 31.36 -16.59 0.73
C LEU A 288 31.67 -17.12 -0.68
N THR A 289 32.38 -16.35 -1.50
CA THR A 289 32.75 -16.74 -2.88
C THR A 289 34.03 -17.55 -2.88
N SER A 290 35.06 -17.05 -2.18
CA SER A 290 36.38 -17.68 -2.12
C SER A 290 36.56 -18.62 -0.92
N GLY A 291 35.66 -18.57 0.06
CA GLY A 291 35.79 -19.25 1.34
C GLY A 291 36.86 -18.65 2.27
N LYS A 292 37.57 -17.60 1.81
CA LYS A 292 38.70 -17.02 2.52
C LYS A 292 38.26 -16.30 3.79
N LEU A 293 38.92 -16.62 4.90
CA LEU A 293 38.85 -15.89 6.15
C LEU A 293 39.84 -14.72 6.15
N ILE A 294 39.39 -13.54 6.58
CA ILE A 294 40.18 -12.31 6.62
C ILE A 294 39.98 -11.66 7.99
N PRO A 295 41.01 -11.55 8.85
CA PRO A 295 40.92 -10.73 10.05
C PRO A 295 40.90 -9.27 9.64
N LEU A 296 39.86 -8.53 10.06
CA LEU A 296 39.78 -7.08 9.85
C LEU A 296 40.61 -6.31 10.85
N THR A 297 40.73 -6.89 12.04
CA THR A 297 41.45 -6.30 13.14
C THR A 297 42.39 -7.34 13.71
N THR A 298 43.54 -6.88 14.17
CA THR A 298 44.60 -7.77 14.69
C THR A 298 45.18 -7.26 16.00
N ASP A 299 44.57 -6.24 16.61
CA ASP A 299 45.12 -5.55 17.78
C ASP A 299 44.57 -6.07 19.11
N GLY A 300 43.59 -6.99 19.09
CA GLY A 300 43.07 -7.68 20.29
C GLY A 300 42.47 -6.75 21.34
N LYS A 301 42.12 -5.51 20.96
CA LYS A 301 41.45 -4.57 21.86
C LYS A 301 39.97 -4.89 21.92
N PHE A 302 39.35 -4.66 23.07
CA PHE A 302 37.91 -4.86 23.25
C PHE A 302 37.12 -4.10 22.18
N LYS A 303 36.44 -4.86 21.32
CA LYS A 303 35.64 -4.34 20.23
C LYS A 303 34.28 -5.01 20.23
N VAL A 304 33.27 -4.31 20.73
CA VAL A 304 31.90 -4.80 20.60
C VAL A 304 31.39 -4.37 19.21
N PHE A 305 30.88 -5.33 18.46
CA PHE A 305 30.43 -5.16 17.08
C PHE A 305 28.93 -4.86 17.01
N PHE A 306 28.51 -3.79 16.33
CA PHE A 306 27.13 -3.29 16.39
C PHE A 306 26.40 -3.23 15.06
N GLY A 307 27.11 -3.30 13.94
CA GLY A 307 26.57 -2.76 12.69
C GLY A 307 27.35 -3.14 11.45
N VAL A 308 26.65 -3.59 10.39
CA VAL A 308 27.18 -3.65 9.02
C VAL A 308 26.11 -3.28 7.99
N ALA A 309 26.49 -2.47 7.00
CA ALA A 309 25.70 -2.24 5.80
C ALA A 309 26.60 -2.09 4.58
N GLY A 310 26.22 -2.73 3.48
CA GLY A 310 27.05 -2.74 2.28
C GLY A 310 28.38 -3.43 2.53
N TYR A 311 29.51 -2.73 2.40
CA TYR A 311 30.85 -3.22 2.74
C TYR A 311 31.40 -2.56 4.01
N ASN A 312 30.56 -1.84 4.74
CA ASN A 312 31.02 -0.97 5.80
C ASN A 312 30.51 -1.43 7.16
N SER A 313 31.39 -1.42 8.16
CA SER A 313 31.08 -1.87 9.51
C SER A 313 31.22 -0.74 10.52
N SER A 314 30.52 -0.85 11.64
CA SER A 314 30.77 -0.05 12.83
C SER A 314 31.02 -0.93 14.04
N PHE A 315 31.99 -0.50 14.85
CA PHE A 315 32.35 -1.16 16.10
C PHE A 315 32.80 -0.12 17.13
N TYR A 316 32.61 -0.45 18.40
CA TYR A 316 33.32 0.29 19.44
C TYR A 316 34.75 -0.19 19.53
N ARG A 317 35.64 0.72 19.87
CA ARG A 317 36.98 0.39 20.32
C ARG A 317 37.15 0.93 21.72
N MET A 318 37.35 0.03 22.68
CA MET A 318 37.66 0.44 24.04
C MET A 318 39.17 0.67 24.17
N GLY A 319 39.53 1.88 24.60
CA GLY A 319 40.87 2.27 25.03
C GLY A 319 40.80 3.07 26.33
N ARG A 320 41.54 4.18 26.44
CA ARG A 320 41.32 5.17 27.52
C ARG A 320 40.05 6.01 27.33
N ASN A 321 39.48 5.99 26.12
CA ASN A 321 38.21 6.60 25.74
C ASN A 321 37.37 5.53 25.01
N LEU A 322 36.05 5.70 24.97
CA LEU A 322 35.15 4.91 24.13
C LEU A 322 35.07 5.59 22.76
N TYR A 323 35.49 4.91 21.71
CA TYR A 323 35.43 5.42 20.34
C TYR A 323 34.41 4.64 19.53
N LEU A 324 33.46 5.34 18.89
CA LEU A 324 32.65 4.76 17.81
C LEU A 324 33.49 4.84 16.54
N ASN A 325 33.86 3.68 16.00
CA ASN A 325 34.65 3.60 14.78
C ASN A 325 33.77 3.12 13.63
N TYR A 326 34.07 3.66 12.45
CA TYR A 326 33.62 3.19 11.17
C TYR A 326 34.77 2.52 10.46
N PHE A 327 34.50 1.38 9.85
CA PHE A 327 35.43 0.71 8.97
C PHE A 327 34.85 0.59 7.58
N ASN A 328 35.55 1.17 6.61
CA ASN A 328 35.21 1.05 5.21
C ASN A 328 35.88 -0.21 4.64
N GLY A 329 35.10 -1.26 4.36
CA GLY A 329 35.62 -2.52 3.84
C GLY A 329 36.09 -2.47 2.38
N TYR A 330 35.72 -1.45 1.61
CA TYR A 330 36.32 -1.23 0.29
C TYR A 330 37.73 -0.64 0.40
N MET A 331 37.91 0.34 1.30
CA MET A 331 39.18 1.06 1.45
C MET A 331 40.13 0.38 2.44
N GLY A 332 39.64 -0.55 3.26
CA GLY A 332 40.42 -1.16 4.34
C GLY A 332 40.80 -0.17 5.44
N SER A 333 40.03 0.92 5.60
CA SER A 333 40.38 2.05 6.47
C SER A 333 39.39 2.21 7.61
N GLU A 334 39.91 2.49 8.81
CA GLU A 334 39.16 2.84 10.01
C GLU A 334 39.10 4.38 10.18
N MET A 335 37.97 4.92 10.60
CA MET A 335 37.81 6.31 11.03
C MET A 335 37.00 6.40 12.32
N ILE A 336 37.30 7.40 13.14
CA ILE A 336 36.54 7.68 14.37
C ILE A 336 35.34 8.56 14.00
N ILE A 337 34.14 8.13 14.35
CA ILE A 337 32.88 8.85 14.13
C ILE A 337 32.56 9.78 15.31
N ASP A 338 32.69 9.25 16.52
CA ASP A 338 32.42 9.96 17.77
C ASP A 338 33.28 9.37 18.87
N SER A 339 33.45 10.13 19.96
CA SER A 339 34.21 9.68 21.13
C SER A 339 33.56 10.15 22.41
N ALA A 340 33.74 9.35 23.46
CA ALA A 340 33.32 9.63 24.82
C ALA A 340 34.46 9.31 25.79
N ALA A 341 34.64 10.13 26.82
CA ALA A 341 35.65 9.88 27.85
C ALA A 341 35.24 8.70 28.73
N VAL A 342 36.14 7.74 28.97
CA VAL A 342 35.87 6.61 29.88
C VAL A 342 35.66 7.14 31.29
N GLY A 343 34.56 6.75 31.94
CA GLY A 343 34.21 7.15 33.31
C GLY A 343 33.18 8.29 33.40
N THR A 344 32.88 8.97 32.29
CA THR A 344 31.57 9.60 32.15
C THR A 344 30.59 8.50 31.76
N TYR A 345 29.44 8.42 32.42
CA TYR A 345 28.27 7.64 31.96
C TYR A 345 27.76 8.25 30.64
N SER A 346 28.60 8.30 29.60
CA SER A 346 28.28 8.78 28.26
C SER A 346 28.55 7.64 27.26
N GLY A 347 27.92 6.50 27.50
CA GLY A 347 28.02 5.36 26.59
C GLY A 347 27.39 5.68 25.23
N ILE A 348 28.13 5.39 24.15
CA ILE A 348 27.51 5.18 22.85
C ILE A 348 27.09 3.71 22.87
N VAL A 349 25.80 3.40 22.71
CA VAL A 349 25.27 2.06 23.08
C VAL A 349 25.03 1.15 21.88
N GLU A 350 24.47 1.67 20.79
CA GLU A 350 24.07 0.88 19.61
C GLU A 350 24.30 1.67 18.32
N GLY A 351 24.65 1.00 17.21
CA GLY A 351 25.03 1.65 15.95
C GLY A 351 24.62 0.85 14.72
N TYR A 352 23.64 1.33 13.94
CA TYR A 352 23.17 0.65 12.72
C TYR A 352 23.56 1.43 11.48
N PRO A 353 24.54 0.95 10.70
CA PRO A 353 24.89 1.54 9.41
C PRO A 353 23.76 1.38 8.40
N THR A 354 23.70 2.35 7.49
CA THR A 354 23.26 2.22 6.11
C THR A 354 24.48 2.49 5.22
N ASN A 355 24.35 2.38 3.89
CA ASN A 355 25.49 2.63 2.99
C ASN A 355 26.18 3.99 3.23
N ASN A 356 25.42 5.02 3.67
CA ASN A 356 25.90 6.40 3.79
C ASN A 356 25.65 7.06 5.16
N SER A 357 25.07 6.37 6.14
CA SER A 357 24.73 6.99 7.43
C SER A 357 24.72 5.98 8.58
N PHE A 358 24.92 6.47 9.80
CA PHE A 358 24.81 5.72 11.05
C PHE A 358 23.74 6.32 11.92
N ILE A 359 22.97 5.49 12.63
CA ILE A 359 22.19 5.94 13.78
C ILE A 359 22.80 5.37 15.05
N TYR A 360 22.85 6.16 16.12
CA TYR A 360 23.32 5.71 17.42
C TYR A 360 22.69 6.46 18.59
N THR A 361 22.72 5.83 19.76
CA THR A 361 22.38 6.44 21.05
C THR A 361 23.65 6.98 21.71
N LYS A 362 23.55 8.14 22.35
CA LYS A 362 24.59 8.66 23.26
C LYS A 362 23.94 9.03 24.58
N GLU A 363 24.47 8.48 25.66
CA GLU A 363 23.97 8.76 27.01
C GLU A 363 24.21 10.22 27.38
N ARG A 364 23.24 10.80 28.08
CA ARG A 364 23.27 12.19 28.52
C ARG A 364 24.02 12.33 29.83
N THR A 365 24.75 13.42 29.97
CA THR A 365 25.53 13.70 31.18
C THR A 365 24.71 14.35 32.30
N ASP A 366 23.55 14.91 31.98
CA ASP A 366 22.69 15.63 32.91
C ASP A 366 21.64 14.76 33.58
N VAL A 367 21.28 13.62 32.98
CA VAL A 367 20.28 12.69 33.51
C VAL A 367 20.70 11.23 33.28
N VAL A 368 20.79 10.46 34.37
CA VAL A 368 21.17 9.04 34.37
C VAL A 368 20.18 8.20 33.55
N ASP A 369 20.67 7.18 32.84
CA ASP A 369 19.91 6.26 31.99
C ASP A 369 19.08 6.91 30.87
N THR A 370 19.45 8.12 30.43
CA THR A 370 18.77 8.78 29.31
C THR A 370 19.71 8.92 28.13
N TYR A 371 19.17 8.76 26.92
CA TYR A 371 19.97 8.68 25.71
C TYR A 371 19.36 9.59 24.64
N ASP A 372 20.23 10.31 23.95
CA ASP A 372 19.87 11.06 22.76
C ASP A 372 20.22 10.26 21.51
N ILE A 373 19.36 10.36 20.48
CA ILE A 373 19.54 9.73 19.19
C ILE A 373 20.31 10.67 18.27
N PHE A 374 21.35 10.15 17.65
CA PHE A 374 22.17 10.85 16.67
C PHE A 374 22.18 10.09 15.36
N ILE A 375 22.24 10.84 14.26
CA ILE A 375 22.59 10.33 12.94
C ILE A 375 23.91 10.96 12.51
N TYR A 376 24.82 10.15 12.00
CA TYR A 376 26.04 10.61 11.34
C TYR A 376 25.99 10.28 9.85
N SER A 377 26.16 11.27 8.99
CA SER A 377 26.28 11.11 7.53
C SER A 377 27.75 10.91 7.17
N ILE A 378 28.05 9.81 6.48
CA ILE A 378 29.39 9.46 6.01
C ILE A 378 29.78 10.38 4.85
N THR A 379 28.85 10.62 3.92
CA THR A 379 29.10 11.43 2.72
C THR A 379 29.33 12.90 3.07
N ASP A 380 28.58 13.40 4.05
CA ASP A 380 28.62 14.82 4.41
C ASP A 380 29.55 15.09 5.60
N ASN A 381 30.14 14.04 6.19
CA ASN A 381 30.95 14.10 7.41
C ASN A 381 30.23 14.92 8.52
N GLY A 382 28.93 14.68 8.67
CA GLY A 382 28.04 15.55 9.44
C GLY A 382 27.26 14.78 10.50
N LYS A 383 27.22 15.31 11.72
CA LYS A 383 26.46 14.76 12.85
C LYS A 383 25.18 15.58 13.07
N ILE A 384 24.06 14.89 13.19
CA ILE A 384 22.74 15.46 13.49
C ILE A 384 22.20 14.81 14.76
N GLN A 385 21.80 15.62 15.73
CA GLN A 385 21.04 15.17 16.89
C GLN A 385 19.55 15.17 16.56
N LEU A 386 18.88 14.03 16.71
CA LEU A 386 17.44 13.91 16.45
C LEU A 386 16.59 14.20 17.69
N THR A 387 17.11 13.92 18.88
CA THR A 387 16.37 14.09 20.13
C THR A 387 17.18 14.91 21.13
N ASN A 388 16.51 15.72 21.94
CA ASN A 388 17.16 16.55 22.96
C ASN A 388 16.44 16.57 24.32
N SER A 389 15.42 15.73 24.50
CA SER A 389 14.64 15.65 25.74
C SER A 389 15.06 14.46 26.62
N ALA A 390 14.78 14.56 27.92
CA ALA A 390 15.16 13.59 28.95
C ALA A 390 14.27 12.34 28.96
N ALA A 391 14.29 11.55 27.88
CA ALA A 391 13.61 10.25 27.81
C ALA A 391 14.63 9.09 27.75
N LYS A 392 14.22 7.92 28.25
CA LYS A 392 15.00 6.69 28.08
C LYS A 392 14.81 6.19 26.65
N ARG A 393 15.89 6.04 25.89
CA ARG A 393 15.83 5.61 24.48
C ARG A 393 16.77 4.46 24.20
N SER A 394 16.33 3.51 23.39
CA SER A 394 17.09 2.32 23.02
C SER A 394 16.70 1.81 21.64
N ASN A 395 17.44 0.84 21.12
CA ASN A 395 17.20 0.16 19.85
C ASN A 395 16.98 1.14 18.67
N PRO A 396 17.85 2.14 18.46
CA PRO A 396 17.70 3.01 17.31
C PRO A 396 17.94 2.21 16.04
N VAL A 397 17.07 2.32 15.04
CA VAL A 397 17.22 1.67 13.74
C VAL A 397 17.08 2.68 12.62
N LEU A 398 17.77 2.41 11.53
CA LEU A 398 17.87 3.30 10.39
C LEU A 398 17.50 2.57 9.11
N SER A 399 16.76 3.27 8.26
CA SER A 399 16.48 2.91 6.87
C SER A 399 16.82 4.11 5.98
N LEU A 400 16.69 3.95 4.66
CA LEU A 400 16.96 4.98 3.67
C LEU A 400 16.28 6.32 4.01
N ASN A 401 14.97 6.31 4.27
CA ASN A 401 14.19 7.54 4.51
C ASN A 401 13.70 7.72 5.96
N MET A 402 13.85 6.69 6.80
CA MET A 402 13.24 6.66 8.12
C MET A 402 14.26 6.30 9.19
N ALA A 403 13.99 6.77 10.41
CA ALA A 403 14.60 6.30 11.64
C ALA A 403 13.49 5.83 12.59
N ALA A 404 13.79 4.85 13.43
CA ALA A 404 12.89 4.50 14.53
C ALA A 404 13.69 4.18 15.80
N TRP A 405 13.07 4.32 16.96
CA TRP A 405 13.67 3.95 18.24
C TRP A 405 12.60 3.59 19.25
N VAL A 406 13.02 2.93 20.32
CA VAL A 406 12.17 2.66 21.48
C VAL A 406 12.35 3.80 22.49
N GLU A 407 11.25 4.34 23.00
CA GLU A 407 11.19 5.34 24.05
C GLU A 407 10.47 4.77 25.28
N ASN A 408 11.06 4.97 26.46
CA ASN A 408 10.61 4.48 27.76
C ASN A 408 10.30 2.97 27.77
N SER A 409 11.04 2.19 26.97
CA SER A 409 10.89 0.73 26.82
C SER A 409 9.59 0.22 26.17
N TYR A 410 8.57 1.05 25.96
CA TYR A 410 7.25 0.58 25.50
C TYR A 410 6.72 1.27 24.25
N GLN A 411 7.33 2.38 23.84
CA GLN A 411 6.84 3.17 22.70
C GLN A 411 7.84 3.12 21.56
N ILE A 412 7.37 2.80 20.35
CA ILE A 412 8.19 2.94 19.14
C ILE A 412 7.86 4.29 18.53
N VAL A 413 8.89 5.10 18.31
CA VAL A 413 8.79 6.37 17.58
C VAL A 413 9.34 6.15 16.18
N ILE A 414 8.58 6.55 15.17
CA ILE A 414 8.98 6.52 13.76
C ILE A 414 9.16 7.95 13.29
N PHE A 415 10.29 8.23 12.65
CA PHE A 415 10.73 9.57 12.29
C PHE A 415 11.15 9.62 10.82
N ASP A 416 10.65 10.61 10.09
CA ASP A 416 11.05 10.88 8.71
C ASP A 416 12.35 11.68 8.71
N ARG A 417 13.39 11.15 8.06
CA ARG A 417 14.71 11.79 8.03
C ARG A 417 14.75 13.01 7.13
N ASN A 418 13.95 13.02 6.07
CA ASN A 418 13.97 14.04 5.04
C ASN A 418 13.24 15.29 5.53
N SER A 419 12.04 15.12 6.09
CA SER A 419 11.24 16.22 6.64
C SER A 419 11.60 16.55 8.10
N LYS A 420 12.34 15.66 8.79
CA LYS A 420 12.75 15.80 10.18
C LYS A 420 11.57 15.89 11.16
N VAL A 421 10.52 15.11 10.91
CA VAL A 421 9.32 15.08 11.75
C VAL A 421 9.01 13.66 12.22
N GLU A 422 8.42 13.56 13.41
CA GLU A 422 7.81 12.31 13.88
C GLU A 422 6.64 11.96 12.94
N ILE A 423 6.68 10.78 12.34
CA ILE A 423 5.62 10.23 11.49
C ILE A 423 4.54 9.62 12.39
N LYS A 424 4.97 8.80 13.36
CA LYS A 424 4.05 7.99 14.15
C LYS A 424 4.67 7.52 15.46
N ARG A 425 3.79 7.27 16.43
CA ARG A 425 4.10 6.63 17.69
C ARG A 425 3.24 5.40 17.91
N ILE A 426 3.88 4.29 18.28
CA ILE A 426 3.22 3.01 18.50
C ILE A 426 3.41 2.64 19.97
N ASN A 427 2.30 2.42 20.68
CA ASN A 427 2.34 1.92 22.06
C ASN A 427 2.31 0.39 22.02
N ASN A 428 3.30 -0.28 22.61
CA ASN A 428 3.27 -1.73 22.77
C ASN A 428 2.12 -2.13 23.69
N GLN A 429 1.16 -2.90 23.18
CA GLN A 429 -0.04 -3.27 23.92
C GLN A 429 0.18 -4.45 24.88
N SER A 430 1.29 -5.19 24.76
CA SER A 430 1.52 -6.36 25.61
C SER A 430 1.90 -6.04 27.05
N GLY A 431 2.31 -4.79 27.32
CA GLY A 431 2.86 -4.38 28.62
C GLY A 431 4.28 -4.89 28.89
N ASN A 432 4.86 -5.68 27.99
CA ASN A 432 6.25 -6.12 28.07
C ASN A 432 7.19 -5.08 27.42
N PRO A 433 8.42 -4.90 27.94
CA PRO A 433 9.38 -3.99 27.34
C PRO A 433 9.84 -4.50 25.98
N ILE A 434 9.96 -3.60 25.01
CA ILE A 434 10.47 -3.91 23.68
C ILE A 434 11.97 -4.21 23.81
N SER A 435 12.35 -5.42 23.41
CA SER A 435 13.71 -5.94 23.52
C SER A 435 14.50 -5.86 22.21
N ASN A 436 13.81 -5.78 21.07
CA ASN A 436 14.43 -5.68 19.76
C ASN A 436 13.52 -4.91 18.80
N LEU A 437 14.12 -4.12 17.91
CA LEU A 437 13.44 -3.35 16.87
C LEU A 437 14.27 -3.45 15.59
N VAL A 438 13.61 -3.61 14.46
CA VAL A 438 14.22 -3.64 13.12
C VAL A 438 13.29 -2.95 12.13
N LEU A 439 13.88 -2.21 11.19
CA LEU A 439 13.17 -1.41 10.19
C LEU A 439 13.57 -1.88 8.80
N SER A 440 12.59 -1.99 7.89
CA SER A 440 12.87 -2.44 6.53
C SER A 440 13.39 -1.32 5.63
N ASP A 441 14.29 -1.67 4.72
CA ASP A 441 14.89 -0.75 3.75
C ASP A 441 14.07 -0.56 2.46
N SER A 442 13.08 -1.41 2.20
CA SER A 442 12.44 -1.50 0.87
C SER A 442 10.92 -1.55 0.87
N ILE A 443 10.29 -1.92 1.98
CA ILE A 443 8.84 -1.84 2.16
C ILE A 443 8.61 -1.12 3.49
N ASN A 444 7.59 -0.27 3.60
CA ASN A 444 7.31 0.52 4.80
C ASN A 444 6.72 -0.35 5.93
N TYR A 445 7.58 -1.17 6.54
CA TYR A 445 7.24 -1.94 7.72
C TYR A 445 8.39 -1.97 8.72
N LEU A 446 8.06 -2.28 9.96
CA LEU A 446 9.02 -2.63 11.00
C LEU A 446 8.63 -3.95 11.66
N ALA A 447 9.58 -4.58 12.33
CA ALA A 447 9.32 -5.69 13.23
C ALA A 447 9.94 -5.42 14.59
N TYR A 448 9.31 -5.91 15.65
CA TYR A 448 9.82 -5.76 17.01
C TYR A 448 9.49 -6.98 17.88
N SER A 449 10.26 -7.18 18.94
CA SER A 449 10.04 -8.21 19.94
C SER A 449 9.78 -7.57 21.30
N ASP A 450 8.89 -8.16 22.07
CA ASP A 450 8.69 -7.83 23.48
C ASP A 450 9.30 -8.89 24.43
N GLY A 451 10.12 -9.80 23.88
CA GLY A 451 10.73 -10.92 24.59
C GLY A 451 9.86 -12.20 24.61
N GLN A 452 8.57 -12.10 24.28
CA GLN A 452 7.67 -13.25 24.18
C GLN A 452 7.19 -13.48 22.74
N TYR A 453 6.82 -12.41 22.06
CA TYR A 453 6.24 -12.43 20.72
C TYR A 453 7.03 -11.55 19.75
N ILE A 454 6.98 -11.94 18.48
CA ILE A 454 7.43 -11.13 17.35
C ILE A 454 6.23 -10.46 16.72
N TYR A 455 6.33 -9.14 16.54
CA TYR A 455 5.32 -8.30 15.93
C TYR A 455 5.81 -7.80 14.58
N TYR A 456 4.92 -7.85 13.60
CA TYR A 456 5.01 -7.13 12.34
C TYR A 456 4.12 -5.88 12.43
N TYR A 457 4.63 -4.75 11.96
CA TYR A 457 3.86 -3.52 11.85
C TYR A 457 3.94 -2.93 10.44
N ASP A 458 2.79 -2.84 9.78
CA ASP A 458 2.62 -2.13 8.52
C ASP A 458 2.51 -0.62 8.80
N ILE A 459 3.50 0.15 8.36
CA ILE A 459 3.58 1.59 8.67
C ILE A 459 2.50 2.36 7.91
N ASP A 460 2.24 2.00 6.66
CA ASP A 460 1.29 2.69 5.77
C ASP A 460 -0.16 2.48 6.25
N ASN A 461 -0.51 1.23 6.60
CA ASN A 461 -1.86 0.87 7.02
C ASN A 461 -2.08 0.95 8.54
N GLY A 462 -1.00 1.03 9.32
CA GLY A 462 -1.05 1.06 10.78
C GLY A 462 -1.51 -0.25 11.43
N ILE A 463 -1.29 -1.38 10.76
CA ILE A 463 -1.75 -2.71 11.21
C ILE A 463 -0.61 -3.42 11.96
N THR A 464 -0.91 -3.91 13.17
CA THR A 464 -0.01 -4.76 13.96
C THR A 464 -0.47 -6.22 13.88
N LYS A 465 0.47 -7.15 13.66
CA LYS A 465 0.21 -8.60 13.67
C LYS A 465 1.29 -9.33 14.47
N ILE A 466 0.88 -10.29 15.30
CA ILE A 466 1.80 -11.27 15.91
C ILE A 466 2.15 -12.32 14.85
N ILE A 467 3.44 -12.52 14.58
CA ILE A 467 3.93 -13.42 13.52
C ILE A 467 4.70 -14.63 14.06
N GLY A 468 5.03 -14.63 15.34
CA GLY A 468 5.77 -15.73 15.96
C GLY A 468 6.02 -15.52 17.46
N THR A 469 6.67 -16.49 18.05
CA THR A 469 7.14 -16.48 19.43
C THR A 469 8.66 -16.53 19.49
N THR A 470 9.22 -16.11 20.62
CA THR A 470 10.65 -16.21 20.91
C THR A 470 10.90 -17.09 22.13
N LEU A 471 12.03 -17.80 22.15
CA LEU A 471 12.67 -18.19 23.40
C LEU A 471 13.52 -17.01 23.91
N PRO A 472 13.83 -16.88 25.21
CA PRO A 472 13.76 -15.61 25.92
C PRO A 472 14.66 -14.47 25.41
N ILE A 473 15.57 -14.72 24.47
CA ILE A 473 16.29 -13.66 23.77
C ILE A 473 16.66 -14.16 22.35
N SER A 474 15.94 -13.72 21.32
CA SER A 474 16.41 -13.83 19.93
C SER A 474 16.37 -12.46 19.27
N LEU A 475 17.49 -12.05 18.68
CA LEU A 475 17.50 -10.93 17.74
C LEU A 475 16.60 -11.24 16.55
N ILE A 476 15.91 -10.20 16.07
CA ILE A 476 15.19 -10.24 14.81
C ILE A 476 16.10 -9.60 13.75
N SER A 477 15.98 -10.05 12.51
CA SER A 477 16.59 -9.37 11.36
C SER A 477 15.59 -9.32 10.20
N VAL A 478 15.71 -8.31 9.34
CA VAL A 478 14.80 -8.10 8.20
C VAL A 478 15.56 -7.91 6.90
N SER A 479 15.09 -8.56 5.85
CA SER A 479 15.46 -8.25 4.48
C SER A 479 14.25 -8.54 3.61
N SER A 480 13.61 -7.47 3.12
CA SER A 480 12.30 -7.57 2.51
C SER A 480 12.23 -8.63 1.38
N PRO A 481 11.21 -9.51 1.38
CA PRO A 481 10.01 -9.48 2.22
C PRO A 481 10.11 -10.31 3.52
N TYR A 482 11.30 -10.74 3.93
CA TYR A 482 11.47 -11.69 5.02
C TYR A 482 11.83 -11.02 6.35
N ILE A 483 11.23 -11.55 7.42
CA ILE A 483 11.59 -11.30 8.81
C ILE A 483 12.13 -12.61 9.37
N VAL A 484 13.34 -12.62 9.93
CA VAL A 484 13.95 -13.82 10.52
C VAL A 484 14.16 -13.66 12.02
N TRP A 485 13.92 -14.74 12.76
CA TRP A 485 14.13 -14.79 14.21
C TRP A 485 14.48 -16.22 14.66
N SER A 486 14.72 -16.40 15.95
CA SER A 486 14.96 -17.73 16.52
C SER A 486 14.03 -18.06 17.68
N ASN A 487 13.59 -19.30 17.73
CA ASN A 487 12.95 -19.92 18.90
C ASN A 487 13.66 -21.22 19.31
N GLY A 488 14.96 -21.32 18.99
CA GLY A 488 15.73 -22.57 19.02
C GLY A 488 16.02 -23.10 17.61
N GLU A 489 15.08 -22.87 16.69
CA GLU A 489 15.25 -23.00 15.24
C GLU A 489 15.38 -21.61 14.60
N ILE A 490 15.89 -21.54 13.37
CA ILE A 490 15.86 -20.30 12.57
C ILE A 490 14.61 -20.29 11.71
N LEU A 491 13.76 -19.30 11.93
CA LEU A 491 12.49 -19.13 11.23
C LEU A 491 12.55 -17.89 10.33
N ALA A 492 11.87 -17.95 9.20
CA ALA A 492 11.69 -16.82 8.28
C ALA A 492 10.21 -16.65 7.94
N TYR A 493 9.64 -15.48 8.24
CA TYR A 493 8.28 -15.09 7.88
C TYR A 493 8.31 -14.22 6.64
N ASN A 494 7.54 -14.60 5.62
CA ASN A 494 7.36 -13.82 4.41
C ASN A 494 6.12 -12.92 4.56
N ILE A 495 6.33 -11.60 4.59
CA ILE A 495 5.23 -10.65 4.81
C ILE A 495 4.22 -10.61 3.66
N LEU A 496 4.60 -11.05 2.45
CA LEU A 496 3.74 -10.98 1.28
C LEU A 496 2.64 -12.03 1.28
N ASN A 497 2.93 -13.24 1.77
CA ASN A 497 1.97 -14.35 1.84
C ASN A 497 1.60 -14.78 3.25
N GLY A 498 2.31 -14.28 4.26
CA GLY A 498 2.08 -14.60 5.66
C GLY A 498 2.54 -16.00 6.07
N GLN A 499 3.41 -16.64 5.29
CA GLN A 499 3.98 -17.94 5.64
C GLN A 499 5.25 -17.83 6.47
N THR A 500 5.41 -18.76 7.40
CA THR A 500 6.67 -18.99 8.12
C THR A 500 7.32 -20.27 7.60
N ILE A 501 8.63 -20.23 7.36
CA ILE A 501 9.44 -21.38 6.96
C ILE A 501 10.59 -21.57 7.96
N THR A 502 11.01 -22.81 8.18
CA THR A 502 12.20 -23.13 8.97
C THR A 502 13.43 -23.18 8.05
N VAL A 503 14.46 -22.40 8.38
CA VAL A 503 15.70 -22.25 7.60
C VAL A 503 16.79 -23.21 8.08
N SER A 504 16.89 -23.45 9.40
CA SER A 504 17.88 -24.36 9.98
C SER A 504 17.43 -25.82 9.89
N GLN A 505 18.35 -26.76 9.67
CA GLN A 505 18.05 -28.19 9.76
C GLN A 505 18.24 -28.75 11.17
N SER A 506 19.21 -28.21 11.92
CA SER A 506 19.42 -28.54 13.33
C SER A 506 18.39 -27.84 14.23
N THR A 507 17.80 -28.56 15.19
CA THR A 507 16.62 -28.12 15.95
C THR A 507 16.90 -27.59 17.35
N THR A 508 18.17 -27.44 17.76
CA THR A 508 18.46 -26.98 19.13
C THR A 508 19.58 -25.93 19.19
N ASN A 509 19.28 -24.81 19.86
CA ASN A 509 20.20 -23.72 20.22
C ASN A 509 20.72 -22.83 19.08
N ASN A 510 19.98 -22.71 17.98
CA ASN A 510 20.27 -21.68 16.98
C ASN A 510 19.88 -20.30 17.51
N LYS A 511 20.70 -19.26 17.31
CA LYS A 511 20.49 -17.91 17.82
C LYS A 511 20.99 -16.86 16.84
N ASN A 512 20.55 -15.63 17.06
CA ASN A 512 21.07 -14.41 16.42
C ASN A 512 21.10 -14.47 14.88
N PRO A 513 19.95 -14.74 14.23
CA PRO A 513 19.90 -14.78 12.78
C PRO A 513 20.10 -13.39 12.16
N SER A 514 20.78 -13.35 11.03
CA SER A 514 20.94 -12.17 10.17
C SER A 514 20.64 -12.55 8.72
N ILE A 515 19.83 -11.75 8.03
CA ILE A 515 19.42 -12.01 6.65
C ILE A 515 19.85 -10.88 5.70
N VAL A 516 20.28 -11.25 4.48
CA VAL A 516 20.55 -10.27 3.41
C VAL A 516 20.04 -10.77 2.06
N ASN A 517 19.50 -9.85 1.26
CA ASN A 517 19.19 -10.09 -0.15
C ASN A 517 20.47 -10.06 -0.98
N LYS A 518 20.79 -11.15 -1.69
CA LYS A 518 21.97 -11.24 -2.59
C LYS A 518 21.71 -10.73 -4.01
N GLY A 519 20.50 -10.30 -4.31
CA GLY A 519 20.08 -9.89 -5.64
C GLY A 519 19.77 -11.07 -6.55
N TYR A 520 19.73 -10.78 -7.85
CA TYR A 520 19.39 -11.75 -8.89
C TYR A 520 20.51 -12.79 -9.02
N ALA A 521 20.19 -14.05 -8.68
CA ALA A 521 21.03 -15.16 -9.07
C ALA A 521 20.52 -15.64 -10.45
N GLY A 522 21.42 -15.78 -11.42
CA GLY A 522 21.04 -16.13 -12.80
C GLY A 522 20.03 -17.28 -12.86
N GLY A 523 18.97 -17.11 -13.65
CA GLY A 523 17.84 -18.07 -13.71
C GLY A 523 16.49 -17.55 -13.20
N GLY A 524 16.36 -16.25 -12.90
CA GLY A 524 15.05 -15.63 -12.62
C GLY A 524 14.66 -15.51 -11.14
N TYR A 525 15.45 -16.06 -10.21
CA TYR A 525 15.12 -16.12 -8.79
C TYR A 525 15.97 -15.15 -7.95
N ILE A 526 15.37 -14.66 -6.85
CA ILE A 526 16.07 -13.83 -5.85
C ILE A 526 16.55 -14.75 -4.73
N LYS A 527 17.83 -14.63 -4.35
CA LYS A 527 18.42 -15.39 -3.24
C LYS A 527 18.57 -14.54 -1.99
N TYR A 528 18.19 -15.10 -0.85
CA TYR A 528 18.44 -14.52 0.46
C TYR A 528 19.33 -15.46 1.26
N ASN A 529 20.39 -14.90 1.84
CA ASN A 529 21.27 -15.65 2.71
C ASN A 529 20.91 -15.36 4.16
N VAL A 530 20.76 -16.40 4.97
CA VAL A 530 20.51 -16.31 6.40
C VAL A 530 21.70 -16.90 7.12
N VAL A 531 22.32 -16.15 8.02
CA VAL A 531 23.41 -16.63 8.87
C VAL A 531 22.95 -16.64 10.32
N TRP A 532 23.42 -17.60 11.10
CA TRP A 532 23.11 -17.70 12.51
C TRP A 532 24.25 -18.36 13.27
N THR A 533 24.22 -18.27 14.60
CA THR A 533 25.08 -19.07 15.47
C THR A 533 24.31 -20.27 16.02
N SER A 534 24.98 -21.41 16.18
CA SER A 534 24.46 -22.54 16.94
C SER A 534 25.44 -22.90 18.05
N THR A 535 24.94 -23.08 19.27
CA THR A 535 25.75 -23.52 20.42
C THR A 535 25.73 -25.05 20.50
N ILE A 536 26.84 -25.69 20.15
CA ILE A 536 26.99 -27.15 20.26
C ILE A 536 27.39 -27.54 21.68
N SER A 537 28.21 -26.72 22.33
CA SER A 537 28.58 -26.82 23.75
C SER A 537 28.92 -25.43 24.31
N PRO A 538 28.91 -25.20 25.63
CA PRO A 538 29.35 -23.94 26.21
C PRO A 538 30.75 -23.56 25.70
N GLY A 539 30.89 -22.34 25.17
CA GLY A 539 32.15 -21.85 24.58
C GLY A 539 32.44 -22.29 23.14
N ASN A 540 31.56 -23.10 22.52
CA ASN A 540 31.72 -23.59 21.15
C ASN A 540 30.49 -23.23 20.31
N ASN A 541 30.45 -21.97 19.90
CA ASN A 541 29.48 -21.46 18.94
C ASN A 541 30.04 -21.66 17.53
N LYS A 542 29.21 -22.11 16.60
CA LYS A 542 29.54 -22.21 15.17
C LYS A 542 28.66 -21.29 14.33
N VAL A 543 29.20 -20.70 13.25
CA VAL A 543 28.42 -19.93 12.28
C VAL A 543 27.90 -20.87 11.19
N TYR A 544 26.60 -20.76 10.90
CA TYR A 544 25.96 -21.46 9.81
C TYR A 544 25.42 -20.48 8.78
N LEU A 545 25.30 -20.98 7.56
CA LEU A 545 24.65 -20.30 6.44
C LEU A 545 23.56 -21.20 5.88
N GLY A 546 22.38 -20.61 5.69
CA GLY A 546 21.27 -21.17 4.95
C GLY A 546 20.82 -20.21 3.87
N GLU A 547 20.11 -20.72 2.88
CA GLU A 547 19.61 -19.95 1.75
C GLU A 547 18.08 -20.06 1.65
N ILE A 548 17.41 -18.95 1.38
CA ILE A 548 16.01 -18.92 0.98
C ILE A 548 15.98 -18.50 -0.49
N HIS A 549 15.38 -19.32 -1.35
CA HIS A 549 15.22 -19.00 -2.77
C HIS A 549 13.81 -18.42 -2.97
N LYS A 550 13.66 -17.38 -3.77
CA LYS A 550 12.35 -16.86 -4.16
C LYS A 550 12.15 -17.12 -5.65
N TYR A 551 11.24 -18.05 -5.94
CA TYR A 551 10.75 -18.34 -7.30
C TYR A 551 9.79 -17.27 -7.79
#